data_AF-A0A7J9XZA1-F1
#
_entry.id   AF-A0A7J9XZA1-F1
#
_cell.length_a   1.000
_cell.length_b   1.000
_cell.length_c   1.000
_cell.angle_alpha   90.00
_cell.angle_beta   90.00
_cell.angle_gamma   90.00
#
_symmetry.space_group_name_H-M   'P 1'
#
loop_
_entity.id
_entity.type
_entity.pdbx_description
1 polymer ?
#
loop_
_entity_poly.entity_id
_entity_poly.type
_entity_poly.pdbx_seq_one_letter_code
_entity_poly.pdbx_strand_id
1 'polypeptide(L)' 'MHPEVLVETEWLAGHLDDSAVRVVEVDEDTTAYEKGHIPHALGWNWFVDLHDPLRRDYVDQ' A
#
# COMPACT_ATOMS: atom_id res chain seq x y z
N MET A 1 -17.48 -11.67 -9.93
CA MET A 1 -16.11 -11.18 -10.11
C MET A 1 -16.18 -9.66 -10.02
N HIS A 2 -15.30 -9.03 -9.23
CA HIS A 2 -15.26 -7.58 -9.02
C HIS A 2 -14.04 -7.01 -9.74
N PRO A 3 -14.09 -6.78 -11.07
CA PRO A 3 -12.95 -6.29 -11.83
C PRO A 3 -12.49 -4.89 -11.41
N GLU A 4 -13.35 -4.10 -10.78
CA GLU A 4 -13.07 -2.75 -10.30
C GLU A 4 -12.04 -2.67 -9.16
N VAL A 5 -11.68 -3.81 -8.54
CA VAL A 5 -10.76 -3.85 -7.40
C VAL A 5 -9.31 -4.13 -7.79
N LEU A 6 -9.04 -4.35 -9.09
CA LEU A 6 -7.71 -4.60 -9.63
C LEU A 6 -7.44 -3.66 -10.79
N VAL A 7 -6.19 -3.26 -10.94
CA VAL A 7 -5.72 -2.40 -12.03
C VAL A 7 -4.49 -3.00 -12.68
N GLU A 8 -4.30 -2.70 -13.96
CA GLU A 8 -3.09 -3.06 -14.70
C GLU A 8 -1.92 -2.15 -14.31
N THR A 9 -0.69 -2.65 -14.45
CA THR A 9 0.52 -1.86 -14.17
C THR A 9 0.65 -0.64 -15.07
N GLU A 10 0.25 -0.75 -16.34
CA GLU A 10 0.24 0.35 -17.31
C GLU A 10 -0.74 1.45 -16.89
N TRP A 11 -1.91 1.06 -16.37
CA TRP A 11 -2.88 2.03 -15.85
C TRP A 11 -2.27 2.82 -14.70
N LEU A 12 -1.64 2.13 -13.74
CA LEU A 12 -1.02 2.81 -12.60
C LEU A 12 0.11 3.76 -13.03
N ALA A 13 0.97 3.33 -13.96
CA ALA A 13 2.04 4.16 -14.50
C ALA A 13 1.51 5.48 -15.10
N GLY A 14 0.35 5.43 -15.77
CA GLY A 14 -0.32 6.61 -16.32
C GLY A 14 -1.01 7.52 -15.29
N HIS A 15 -1.13 7.10 -14.04
CA HIS A 15 -1.86 7.83 -12.98
C HIS A 15 -1.00 8.21 -11.77
N LEU A 16 0.34 8.10 -11.85
CA LEU A 16 1.24 8.38 -10.72
C LEU A 16 1.11 9.83 -10.19
N ASP A 17 0.76 10.78 -11.05
CA ASP A 17 0.57 12.19 -10.70
C ASP A 17 -0.90 12.58 -10.46
N ASP A 18 -1.83 11.62 -10.51
CA ASP A 18 -3.25 11.91 -10.29
C ASP A 18 -3.49 12.23 -8.80
N SER A 19 -3.98 13.44 -8.54
CA SER A 19 -4.32 13.89 -7.18
C SER A 19 -5.39 13.02 -6.49
N ALA A 20 -6.22 12.32 -7.26
CA ALA A 20 -7.25 11.40 -6.77
C ALA A 20 -6.74 9.98 -6.50
N VAL A 21 -5.52 9.64 -6.91
CA VAL A 21 -4.92 8.31 -6.74
C VAL A 21 -3.79 8.36 -5.72
N ARG A 22 -3.74 7.38 -4.83
CA ARG A 22 -2.63 7.18 -3.89
C ARG A 22 -2.21 5.73 -3.90
N VAL A 23 -0.90 5.53 -3.96
CA VAL A 23 -0.27 4.19 -3.94
C VAL A 23 0.24 3.93 -2.53
N VAL A 24 -0.05 2.75 -2.02
CA VAL A 24 0.45 2.29 -0.73
C VAL A 24 1.09 0.93 -0.93
N GLU A 25 2.37 0.84 -0.59
CA GLU A 25 3.10 -0.42 -0.47
C GLU A 25 2.92 -0.94 0.95
N VAL A 26 2.51 -2.20 1.09
CA VAL A 26 2.32 -2.87 2.37
C VAL A 26 3.10 -4.17 2.34
N ASP A 27 4.04 -4.32 3.27
CA ASP A 27 4.88 -5.52 3.37
C ASP A 27 5.16 -5.88 4.85
N GLU A 28 5.48 -7.14 5.10
CA GLU A 28 6.03 -7.63 6.36
C GLU A 28 7.53 -7.28 6.48
N ASP A 29 8.27 -7.25 5.37
CA ASP A 29 9.65 -6.75 5.29
C ASP A 29 9.67 -5.31 4.74
N THR A 30 9.67 -4.33 5.65
CA THR A 30 9.71 -2.91 5.26
C THR A 30 11.02 -2.47 4.61
N THR A 31 12.07 -3.31 4.60
CA THR A 31 13.32 -2.96 3.92
C THR A 31 13.18 -2.98 2.39
N ALA A 32 12.13 -3.62 1.85
CA ALA A 32 11.83 -3.59 0.43
C ALA A 32 11.56 -2.16 -0.05
N TYR A 33 10.66 -1.46 0.63
CA TYR A 33 10.34 -0.06 0.36
C TYR A 33 11.59 0.83 0.38
N GLU A 34 12.46 0.67 1.38
CA GLU A 34 13.69 1.47 1.50
C GLU A 34 14.68 1.24 0.34
N LYS A 35 14.74 0.02 -0.21
CA LYS A 35 15.60 -0.32 -1.35
C LYS A 35 15.08 0.28 -2.65
N GLY A 36 13.78 0.47 -2.77
CA GLY A 36 13.14 1.13 -3.90
C GLY A 36 11.65 0.81 -3.95
N HIS A 37 10.86 1.82 -4.32
CA HIS A 37 9.41 1.74 -4.39
C HIS A 37 8.88 2.57 -5.57
N ILE A 38 7.60 2.41 -5.87
CA ILE A 38 6.90 3.20 -6.89
C ILE A 38 6.94 4.69 -6.49
N PRO A 39 7.20 5.62 -7.42
CA PRO A 39 7.20 7.05 -7.12
C PRO A 39 5.92 7.50 -6.41
N HIS A 40 6.07 8.32 -5.37
CA HIS A 40 4.97 8.88 -4.56
C HIS A 40 4.16 7.85 -3.75
N ALA A 41 4.54 6.58 -3.76
CA ALA A 41 3.93 5.59 -2.88
C ALA A 41 4.25 5.89 -1.41
N LEU A 42 3.35 5.46 -0.53
CA LEU A 42 3.58 5.43 0.91
C LEU A 42 3.93 3.99 1.31
N GLY A 43 4.88 3.82 2.23
CA GLY A 43 5.14 2.53 2.86
C GLY A 43 4.36 2.41 4.16
N TRP A 44 3.51 1.39 4.28
CA TRP A 44 2.88 1.00 5.54
C TRP A 44 3.47 -0.30 6.05
N ASN A 45 3.92 -0.26 7.30
CA ASN A 45 4.42 -1.43 8.01
C ASN A 45 3.24 -2.27 8.47
N TRP A 46 3.14 -3.50 7.94
CA TRP A 46 2.07 -4.43 8.31
C TRP A 46 1.89 -4.61 9.82
N PHE A 47 2.98 -4.69 10.57
CA PHE A 47 2.94 -4.96 12.01
C PHE A 47 2.68 -3.72 12.86
N VAL A 48 3.24 -2.56 12.49
CA VAL A 48 3.20 -1.36 13.33
C VAL A 48 2.03 -0.45 12.97
N ASP A 49 1.70 -0.34 11.69
CA ASP A 49 0.71 0.62 11.21
C ASP A 49 -0.69 0.00 11.10
N LEU A 50 -0.79 -1.32 10.90
CA LEU A 50 -2.06 -1.99 10.56
C LEU A 50 -2.58 -2.97 11.61
N HIS A 51 -1.77 -3.34 12.60
CA HIS A 51 -2.22 -4.17 13.72
C HIS A 51 -2.61 -3.33 14.93
N ASP A 52 -3.61 -3.81 15.67
CA ASP A 52 -3.87 -3.34 17.02
C ASP A 52 -2.64 -3.61 17.92
N PRO A 53 -2.19 -2.63 18.73
CA PRO A 53 -0.96 -2.75 19.52
C PRO A 53 -1.07 -3.76 20.68
N LEU A 54 -2.29 -4.15 21.07
CA LEU A 54 -2.56 -5.01 22.22
C LEU A 54 -3.14 -6.38 21.82
N ARG A 55 -3.82 -6.46 20.68
CA ARG A 55 -4.38 -7.71 20.12
C ARG A 55 -3.81 -7.92 18.74
N ARG A 56 -3.52 -9.17 18.37
CA ARG A 56 -3.17 -9.51 16.99
C ARG A 56 -4.44 -9.51 16.13
N ASP A 57 -5.01 -8.33 15.94
CA ASP A 57 -6.24 -8.02 15.23
C ASP A 57 -6.05 -6.72 14.43
N TYR A 58 -6.98 -6.39 13.53
CA TYR A 58 -6.91 -5.16 12.72
C TYR A 58 -7.22 -3.91 13.56
N VAL A 59 -6.59 -2.78 13.21
CA VAL A 59 -6.95 -1.48 13.81
C VAL A 59 -8.40 -1.14 13.41
N ASP A 60 -9.24 -0.90 14.41
CA ASP A 60 -10.65 -0.48 14.30
C ASP A 60 -11.69 -1.52 13.77
N GLN A 61 -11.56 -2.80 14.14
CA GLN A 61 -12.66 -3.78 14.04
C GLN A 61 -13.41 -4.02 15.36
#